data_AF-A0A1T3CAN3-F1
#
_entry.id   AF-A0A1T3CAN3-F1
#
_cell.length_a   1.000
_cell.length_b   1.000
_cell.length_c   1.000
_cell.angle_alpha   90.00
_cell.angle_beta   90.00
_cell.angle_gamma   90.00
#
_symmetry.space_group_name_H-M   'P 1'
#
loop_
_entity.id
_entity.type
_entity.pdbx_description
1 polymer ?
#
loop_
_entity_poly.entity_id
_entity_poly.type
_entity_poly.pdbx_seq_one_letter_code
_entity_poly.pdbx_strand_id
1 'polypeptide(L)'
;MDNGHQNESFLVKVTHIFTREAAKASLRHIFELFNDHKHDLVTEEMAKTIELKHTKVLSKADKSFLRMWAYSVGNSRVLGLLETSPDDLESYSWTEMIGKPMLELSSLQSEHTPWMDEKYCLIEKYEYQLMQSKFEQLLTMIEDQKKRTCDSQLHMQIRLAELSEEVSVIKRNLESVQQQNAEIIQLLKRVPVEEESEDPVFTRLRKDRESQPYHFRK
;
A
#
# COMPACT_ATOMS: atom_id res chain seq x y z
N MET A 1 27.00 3.37 46.51
CA MET A 1 25.59 3.74 46.61
C MET A 1 24.97 3.35 45.29
N ASP A 2 24.42 2.14 45.22
CA ASP A 2 23.78 1.63 44.01
C ASP A 2 22.30 2.02 44.04
N ASN A 3 21.92 2.97 43.19
CA ASN A 3 20.53 3.28 42.89
C ASN A 3 20.03 2.25 41.86
N GLY A 4 19.63 1.08 42.35
CA GLY A 4 18.83 0.14 41.58
C GLY A 4 17.40 0.65 41.48
N HIS A 5 17.06 1.37 40.41
CA HIS A 5 15.67 1.61 40.04
C HIS A 5 15.05 0.26 39.64
N GLN A 6 14.40 -0.40 40.60
CA GLN A 6 13.51 -1.50 40.33
C GLN A 6 12.28 -0.95 39.62
N ASN A 7 12.18 -1.20 38.31
CA ASN A 7 10.94 -0.98 37.57
C ASN A 7 9.89 -1.99 38.07
N GLU A 8 9.12 -1.59 39.08
CA GLU A 8 7.98 -2.36 39.56
C GLU A 8 6.83 -2.26 38.54
N SER A 9 6.76 -3.24 37.62
CA SER A 9 5.59 -3.41 36.76
C SER A 9 4.46 -4.07 37.57
N PHE A 10 3.36 -3.36 37.81
CA PHE A 10 2.16 -3.96 38.40
C PHE A 10 1.33 -4.66 37.31
N LEU A 11 1.09 -5.96 37.49
CA LEU A 11 0.27 -6.77 36.61
C LEU A 11 -1.22 -6.53 36.93
N VAL A 12 -1.99 -6.06 35.94
CA VAL A 12 -3.43 -5.86 36.07
C VAL A 12 -4.17 -7.01 35.39
N LYS A 13 -5.15 -7.56 36.10
CA LYS A 13 -6.04 -8.60 35.59
C LYS A 13 -7.11 -7.97 34.69
N VAL A 14 -7.06 -8.22 33.39
CA VAL A 14 -8.05 -7.72 32.41
C VAL A 14 -8.86 -8.89 31.87
N THR A 15 -10.18 -8.81 32.03
CA THR A 15 -11.11 -9.79 31.47
C THR A 15 -11.56 -9.34 30.08
N HIS A 16 -11.30 -10.17 29.09
CA HIS A 16 -11.76 -9.98 27.72
C HIS A 16 -13.02 -10.81 27.47
N ILE A 17 -13.90 -10.31 26.61
CA ILE A 17 -15.09 -11.00 26.14
C ILE A 17 -15.08 -10.94 24.62
N PHE A 18 -15.20 -12.09 23.97
CA PHE A 18 -15.25 -12.21 22.52
C PHE A 18 -16.52 -12.94 22.11
N THR A 19 -17.35 -12.31 21.30
CA THR A 19 -18.66 -12.84 20.91
C THR A 19 -18.61 -13.53 19.55
N ARG A 20 -19.65 -14.32 19.24
CA ARG A 20 -19.80 -14.94 17.92
C ARG A 20 -19.84 -13.92 16.79
N GLU A 21 -20.50 -12.77 16.99
CA GLU A 21 -20.56 -11.69 16.01
C GLU A 21 -19.18 -11.12 15.74
N ALA A 22 -18.39 -10.88 16.79
CA ALA A 22 -17.01 -10.41 16.67
C ALA A 22 -16.14 -11.41 15.91
N ALA A 23 -16.33 -12.72 16.15
CA ALA A 23 -15.64 -13.78 15.42
C ALA A 23 -16.02 -13.79 13.92
N LYS A 24 -17.31 -13.66 13.60
CA LYS A 24 -17.79 -13.60 12.21
C LYS A 24 -17.31 -12.35 11.49
N ALA A 25 -17.26 -11.21 12.18
CA ALA A 25 -16.71 -9.97 11.62
C ALA A 25 -15.21 -10.10 11.33
N SER A 26 -14.44 -10.66 12.28
CA SER A 26 -12.99 -10.85 12.14
C SER A 26 -12.63 -11.82 11.02
N LEU A 27 -13.45 -12.86 10.80
CA LEU A 27 -13.22 -13.88 9.77
C LEU A 27 -14.08 -13.68 8.52
N ARG A 28 -14.68 -12.49 8.35
CA ARG A 28 -15.66 -12.20 7.30
C ARG A 28 -15.16 -12.59 5.91
N HIS A 29 -13.94 -12.20 5.56
CA HIS A 29 -13.36 -12.47 4.24
C HIS A 29 -13.20 -13.97 3.94
N ILE A 30 -12.93 -14.79 4.97
CA ILE A 30 -12.82 -16.24 4.80
C ILE A 30 -14.21 -16.84 4.57
N PHE A 31 -15.21 -16.41 5.33
CA PHE A 31 -16.58 -16.90 5.17
C PHE A 31 -17.23 -16.42 3.87
N GLU A 32 -16.93 -15.21 3.39
CA GLU A 32 -17.37 -14.75 2.06
C GLU A 32 -16.85 -15.67 0.96
N LEU A 33 -15.56 -16.02 0.99
CA LEU A 33 -14.98 -16.98 0.04
C LEU A 33 -15.62 -18.36 0.14
N PHE A 34 -15.99 -18.79 1.35
CA PHE A 34 -16.67 -20.07 1.54
C PHE A 34 -18.10 -20.09 1.00
N ASN A 35 -18.85 -19.01 1.21
CA ASN A 35 -20.21 -18.88 0.70
C ASN A 35 -20.23 -18.81 -0.83
N ASP A 36 -19.18 -18.25 -1.44
CA ASP A 36 -19.02 -18.17 -2.89
C ASP A 36 -18.42 -19.45 -3.51
N HIS A 37 -18.23 -20.52 -2.73
CA HIS A 37 -17.55 -21.76 -3.15
C HIS A 37 -16.11 -21.58 -3.66
N LYS A 38 -15.44 -20.49 -3.25
CA LYS A 38 -14.06 -20.15 -3.62
C LYS A 38 -13.08 -20.48 -2.49
N HIS A 39 -13.25 -21.65 -1.88
CA HIS A 39 -12.44 -22.09 -0.73
C HIS A 39 -10.93 -22.14 -1.04
N ASP A 40 -10.57 -22.39 -2.30
CA ASP A 40 -9.17 -22.47 -2.77
C ASP A 40 -8.45 -21.11 -2.76
N LEU A 41 -9.18 -20.00 -2.64
CA LEU A 41 -8.61 -18.64 -2.58
C LEU A 41 -8.24 -18.20 -1.16
N VAL A 42 -8.55 -19.02 -0.14
CA VAL A 42 -8.13 -18.71 1.23
C VAL A 42 -6.63 -18.93 1.36
N THR A 43 -5.89 -17.85 1.50
CA THR A 43 -4.43 -17.88 1.61
C THR A 43 -3.97 -18.29 3.02
N GLU A 44 -2.70 -18.67 3.13
CA GLU A 44 -2.09 -18.98 4.43
C GLU A 44 -2.13 -17.78 5.39
N GLU A 45 -1.93 -16.56 4.90
CA GLU A 45 -2.03 -15.33 5.71
C GLU A 45 -3.43 -15.11 6.25
N MET A 46 -4.47 -15.35 5.43
CA MET A 46 -5.84 -15.32 5.92
C MET A 46 -6.06 -16.40 6.97
N ALA A 47 -5.53 -17.60 6.75
CA ALA A 47 -5.64 -18.68 7.72
C ALA A 47 -5.03 -18.29 9.08
N LYS A 48 -3.89 -17.58 9.12
CA LYS A 48 -3.22 -17.14 10.35
C LYS A 48 -4.13 -16.31 11.27
N THR A 49 -5.10 -15.59 10.72
CA THR A 49 -6.11 -14.84 11.51
C THR A 49 -7.01 -15.74 12.35
N ILE A 50 -7.14 -17.03 11.99
CA ILE A 50 -7.91 -18.01 12.76
C ILE A 50 -7.12 -18.38 14.02
N GLU A 51 -7.56 -17.83 15.15
CA GLU A 51 -7.09 -18.15 16.50
C GLU A 51 -8.10 -18.98 17.31
N LEU A 52 -7.65 -19.54 18.44
CA LEU A 52 -8.45 -20.35 19.36
C LEU A 52 -9.75 -19.65 19.79
N LYS A 53 -9.68 -18.35 20.12
CA LYS A 53 -10.84 -17.55 20.56
C LYS A 53 -11.99 -17.56 19.54
N HIS A 54 -11.68 -17.61 18.24
CA HIS A 54 -12.69 -17.75 17.19
C HIS A 54 -13.33 -19.14 17.23
N THR A 55 -12.50 -20.18 17.28
CA THR A 55 -12.99 -21.58 17.33
C THR A 55 -13.77 -21.92 18.61
N LYS A 56 -13.74 -21.07 19.65
CA LYS A 56 -14.55 -21.21 20.87
C LYS A 56 -16.00 -20.72 20.72
N VAL A 57 -16.26 -19.81 19.77
CA VAL A 57 -17.57 -19.15 19.62
C VAL A 57 -18.24 -19.37 18.27
N LEU A 58 -17.48 -19.83 17.26
CA LEU A 58 -18.04 -20.17 15.96
C LEU A 58 -19.08 -21.27 16.06
N SER A 59 -20.10 -21.19 15.20
CA SER A 59 -21.14 -22.23 15.15
C SER A 59 -20.59 -23.57 14.67
N LYS A 60 -21.26 -24.67 15.02
CA LYS A 60 -20.92 -26.00 14.50
C LYS A 60 -20.83 -26.05 12.97
N ALA A 61 -21.72 -25.32 12.27
CA ALA A 61 -21.72 -25.26 10.81
C ALA A 61 -20.46 -24.55 10.27
N ASP A 62 -20.14 -23.38 10.82
CA ASP A 62 -18.96 -22.58 10.43
C ASP A 62 -17.66 -23.38 10.66
N LYS A 63 -17.57 -24.09 11.79
CA LYS A 63 -16.45 -24.99 12.10
C LYS A 63 -16.34 -26.17 11.13
N SER A 64 -17.47 -26.69 10.66
CA SER A 64 -17.49 -27.78 9.69
C SER A 64 -16.87 -27.35 8.35
N PHE A 65 -17.20 -26.15 7.87
CA PHE A 65 -16.58 -25.59 6.66
C PHE A 65 -15.08 -25.36 6.84
N LEU A 66 -14.68 -24.76 7.96
CA LEU A 66 -13.25 -24.56 8.27
C LEU A 66 -12.50 -25.88 8.37
N ARG A 67 -13.12 -26.91 8.96
CA ARG A 67 -12.53 -28.25 9.07
C ARG A 67 -12.36 -28.89 7.70
N MET A 68 -13.40 -28.86 6.86
CA MET A 68 -13.35 -29.40 5.49
C MET A 68 -12.25 -28.75 4.67
N TRP A 69 -12.18 -27.42 4.68
CA TRP A 69 -11.13 -26.67 4.01
C TRP A 69 -9.75 -27.00 4.58
N ALA A 70 -9.57 -26.98 5.91
CA ALA A 70 -8.27 -27.24 6.51
C ALA A 70 -7.76 -28.66 6.23
N TYR A 71 -8.66 -29.65 6.11
CA TYR A 71 -8.33 -30.99 5.63
C TYR A 71 -7.89 -31.00 4.17
N SER A 72 -8.59 -30.30 3.28
CA SER A 72 -8.28 -30.31 1.84
C SER A 72 -6.93 -29.64 1.53
N VAL A 73 -6.58 -28.58 2.25
CA VAL A 73 -5.30 -27.87 2.07
C VAL A 73 -4.18 -28.38 2.98
N GLY A 74 -4.46 -29.35 3.86
CA GLY A 74 -3.48 -29.88 4.81
C GLY A 74 -3.02 -28.91 5.90
N ASN A 75 -3.88 -27.96 6.30
CA ASN A 75 -3.56 -26.96 7.33
C ASN A 75 -3.72 -27.54 8.74
N SER A 76 -2.67 -28.21 9.22
CA SER A 76 -2.63 -28.87 10.54
C SER A 76 -2.88 -27.92 11.71
N ARG A 77 -2.47 -26.65 11.61
CA ARG A 77 -2.67 -25.65 12.67
C ARG A 77 -4.15 -25.37 12.90
N VAL A 78 -4.90 -25.09 11.84
CA VAL A 78 -6.34 -24.81 11.95
C VAL A 78 -7.10 -26.07 12.39
N LEU A 79 -6.70 -27.25 11.94
CA LEU A 79 -7.26 -28.52 12.41
C LEU A 79 -7.06 -28.70 13.92
N GLY A 80 -5.84 -28.47 14.43
CA GLY A 80 -5.56 -28.57 15.87
C GLY A 80 -6.36 -27.58 16.72
N LEU A 81 -6.60 -26.36 16.21
CA LEU A 81 -7.47 -25.38 16.89
C LEU A 81 -8.93 -25.86 16.95
N LEU A 82 -9.42 -26.50 15.89
CA LEU A 82 -10.79 -27.01 15.82
C LEU A 82 -11.01 -28.28 16.65
N GLU A 83 -9.96 -29.06 16.90
CA GLU A 83 -9.99 -30.25 17.77
C GLU A 83 -9.98 -29.86 19.25
N THR A 84 -9.17 -28.87 19.61
CA THR A 84 -9.05 -28.36 21.00
C THR A 84 -10.27 -27.53 21.45
N SER A 85 -11.17 -27.18 20.53
CA SER A 85 -12.32 -26.34 20.80
C SER A 85 -13.62 -26.87 20.19
N PRO A 86 -14.24 -27.91 20.80
CA PRO A 86 -15.57 -28.38 20.38
C PRO A 86 -16.67 -27.36 20.72
N ASP A 87 -16.43 -26.46 21.68
CA ASP A 87 -17.41 -25.55 22.29
C ASP A 87 -18.07 -24.59 21.28
N ASP A 88 -19.40 -24.50 21.27
CA ASP A 88 -20.18 -23.55 20.45
C ASP A 88 -20.79 -22.49 21.37
N LEU A 89 -19.93 -21.66 21.96
CA LEU A 89 -20.33 -20.66 22.93
C LEU A 89 -20.87 -19.40 22.26
N GLU A 90 -21.84 -18.74 22.88
CA GLU A 90 -22.31 -17.43 22.41
C GLU A 90 -21.23 -16.35 22.60
N SER A 91 -20.48 -16.46 23.69
CA SER A 91 -19.33 -15.63 23.99
C SER A 91 -18.27 -16.43 24.74
N TYR A 92 -17.02 -16.08 24.52
CA TYR A 92 -15.85 -16.65 25.18
C TYR A 92 -15.16 -15.55 25.96
N SER A 93 -14.98 -15.77 27.26
CA SER A 93 -14.21 -14.87 28.12
C SER A 93 -12.92 -15.52 28.57
N TRP A 94 -11.85 -14.74 28.56
CA TRP A 94 -10.57 -15.11 29.16
C TRP A 94 -10.03 -13.94 29.94
N THR A 95 -9.09 -14.24 30.82
CA THR A 95 -8.47 -13.23 31.65
C THR A 95 -6.97 -13.24 31.43
N GLU A 96 -6.42 -12.07 31.16
CA GLU A 96 -5.00 -11.88 30.90
C GLU A 96 -4.40 -10.93 31.92
N MET A 97 -3.17 -11.21 32.35
CA MET A 97 -2.40 -10.31 33.20
C MET A 97 -1.59 -9.39 32.29
N ILE A 98 -2.03 -8.15 32.15
CA ILE A 98 -1.34 -7.16 31.33
C ILE A 98 -0.46 -6.33 32.26
N GLY A 99 0.82 -6.25 31.97
CA GLY A 99 1.71 -5.31 32.63
C GLY A 99 1.28 -3.90 32.25
N LYS A 100 0.72 -3.14 33.21
CA LYS A 100 0.63 -1.70 32.99
C LYS A 100 2.06 -1.16 33.06
N PRO A 101 2.52 -0.36 32.07
CA PRO A 101 3.68 0.46 32.32
C PRO A 101 3.36 1.28 33.57
N MET A 102 4.25 1.25 34.56
CA MET A 102 4.18 2.20 35.65
C MET A 102 4.22 3.57 34.97
N LEU A 103 3.05 4.18 34.89
CA LEU A 103 2.91 5.55 34.45
C LEU A 103 3.73 6.31 35.50
N GLU A 104 4.95 6.69 35.16
CA GLU A 104 5.71 7.73 35.87
C GLU A 104 4.90 9.03 35.75
N LEU A 105 3.77 9.08 36.45
CA LEU A 105 2.97 10.29 36.67
C LEU A 105 3.70 11.25 37.63
N SER A 106 4.92 10.90 38.05
CA SER A 106 5.78 11.69 38.93
C SER A 106 6.80 12.59 38.21
N SER A 107 6.82 12.69 36.88
CA SER A 107 7.70 13.67 36.21
C SER A 107 6.98 14.80 35.46
N LEU A 108 5.64 14.81 35.39
CA LEU A 108 4.87 15.98 34.94
C LEU A 108 3.56 16.12 35.74
N GLN A 109 3.67 16.48 37.01
CA GLN A 109 2.63 17.29 37.63
C GLN A 109 2.58 18.63 36.90
N SER A 110 1.54 18.86 36.10
CA SER A 110 0.92 20.18 36.07
C SER A 110 0.01 20.24 37.31
N GLU A 111 0.27 21.19 38.20
CA GLU A 111 -0.13 21.23 39.61
C GLU A 111 -1.65 21.25 39.94
N HIS A 112 -2.58 20.98 39.01
CA HIS A 112 -4.00 21.31 39.21
C HIS A 112 -5.05 20.27 38.79
N THR A 113 -4.86 18.96 39.01
CA THR A 113 -6.02 18.06 38.92
C THR A 113 -5.96 16.95 39.97
N PRO A 114 -6.83 16.98 41.01
CA PRO A 114 -6.97 15.86 41.93
C PRO A 114 -7.66 14.71 41.20
N TRP A 115 -7.02 13.54 41.21
CA TRP A 115 -7.68 12.28 40.86
C TRP A 115 -8.62 11.91 42.01
N MET A 116 -9.93 11.86 41.73
CA MET A 116 -10.93 11.30 42.64
C MET A 116 -11.36 9.92 42.14
N ASP A 117 -11.39 8.97 43.08
CA ASP A 117 -11.81 7.58 42.91
C ASP A 117 -13.20 7.45 42.24
N GLU A 118 -13.30 6.57 41.24
CA GLU A 118 -14.52 6.26 40.46
C GLU A 118 -15.69 5.64 41.28
N LYS A 119 -15.68 5.70 42.61
CA LYS A 119 -16.78 5.22 43.45
C LYS A 119 -17.84 6.26 43.82
N TYR A 120 -17.66 7.52 43.44
CA TYR A 120 -18.65 8.58 43.68
C TYR A 120 -18.76 9.55 42.50
N CYS A 121 -19.44 9.17 41.42
CA CYS A 121 -19.82 10.13 40.36
C CYS A 121 -21.32 10.43 40.40
N LEU A 122 -21.73 11.24 41.37
CA LEU A 122 -22.80 12.21 41.18
C LEU A 122 -22.11 13.52 40.75
N ILE A 123 -21.92 13.67 39.44
CA ILE A 123 -21.12 14.75 38.83
C ILE A 123 -21.83 16.08 39.06
N GLU A 124 -21.18 17.02 39.75
CA GLU A 124 -21.67 18.40 39.86
C GLU A 124 -21.66 19.07 38.49
N LYS A 125 -22.70 19.87 38.21
CA LYS A 125 -23.01 20.49 36.90
C LYS A 125 -21.84 21.25 36.24
N TYR A 126 -20.85 21.67 37.04
CA TYR A 126 -19.65 22.40 36.60
C TYR A 126 -18.58 21.47 35.98
N GLU A 127 -18.39 20.28 36.53
CA GLU A 127 -17.41 19.30 36.02
C GLU A 127 -17.86 18.72 34.67
N TYR A 128 -19.18 18.55 34.49
CA TYR A 128 -19.76 18.17 33.21
C TYR A 128 -19.49 19.21 32.12
N GLN A 129 -19.62 20.51 32.44
CA GLN A 129 -19.34 21.59 31.49
C GLN A 129 -17.85 21.67 31.13
N LEU A 130 -16.96 21.43 32.10
CA LEU A 130 -15.52 21.37 31.85
C LEU A 130 -15.14 20.18 30.96
N MET A 131 -15.74 19.01 31.21
CA MET A 131 -15.51 17.82 30.39
C MET A 131 -16.07 18.01 28.97
N GLN A 132 -17.24 18.63 28.83
CA GLN A 132 -17.84 18.96 27.55
C GLN A 132 -16.96 19.94 26.74
N SER A 133 -16.42 20.98 27.37
CA SER A 133 -15.49 21.91 26.73
C SER A 133 -14.20 21.23 26.24
N LYS A 134 -13.66 20.29 27.03
CA LYS A 134 -12.50 19.49 26.61
C LYS A 134 -12.82 18.57 25.43
N PHE A 135 -14.01 17.99 25.39
CA PHE A 135 -14.47 17.20 24.25
C PHE A 135 -14.61 18.05 22.98
N GLU A 136 -15.16 19.25 23.08
CA GLU A 136 -15.28 20.18 21.95
C GLU A 136 -13.92 20.62 21.39
N GLN A 137 -12.93 20.85 22.26
CA GLN A 137 -11.55 21.12 21.84
C GLN A 137 -10.91 19.93 21.12
N LEU A 138 -11.12 18.70 21.60
CA LEU A 138 -10.62 17.50 20.93
C LEU A 138 -11.26 17.30 19.55
N LEU A 139 -12.58 17.54 19.44
CA LEU A 139 -13.29 17.45 18.17
C LEU A 139 -12.78 18.49 17.16
N THR A 140 -12.50 19.71 17.59
CA THR A 140 -11.92 20.74 16.70
C THR A 140 -10.52 20.37 16.24
N MET A 141 -9.67 19.81 17.11
CA MET A 141 -8.34 19.33 16.71
C MET A 141 -8.40 18.17 15.70
N ILE A 142 -9.36 17.24 15.85
CA ILE A 142 -9.57 16.14 14.92
C ILE A 142 -10.02 16.66 13.55
N GLU A 143 -10.94 17.62 13.51
CA GLU A 143 -11.42 18.20 12.26
C GLU A 143 -10.33 18.99 11.54
N ASP A 144 -9.50 19.72 12.29
CA ASP A 144 -8.31 20.41 11.78
C ASP A 144 -7.30 19.43 11.16
N GLN A 145 -7.10 18.27 11.80
CA GLN A 145 -6.21 17.23 11.29
C GLN A 145 -6.76 16.56 10.03
N LYS A 146 -8.08 16.34 9.96
CA LYS A 146 -8.75 15.85 8.74
C LYS A 146 -8.60 16.83 7.58
N LYS A 147 -8.78 18.13 7.83
CA LYS A 147 -8.61 19.18 6.82
C LYS A 147 -7.17 19.19 6.27
N ARG A 148 -6.16 19.16 7.14
CA ARG A 148 -4.74 19.08 6.73
C ARG A 148 -4.43 17.81 5.92
N THR A 149 -5.06 16.68 6.28
CA THR A 149 -4.91 15.41 5.53
C THR A 149 -5.55 15.52 4.14
N CYS A 150 -6.73 16.15 4.04
CA CYS A 150 -7.41 16.40 2.76
C CYS A 150 -6.59 17.32 1.84
N ASP A 151 -6.03 18.41 2.39
CA ASP A 151 -5.18 19.35 1.66
C ASP A 151 -3.89 18.69 1.16
N SER A 152 -3.30 17.80 1.96
CA SER A 152 -2.13 17.01 1.54
C SER A 152 -2.45 16.04 0.41
N GLN A 153 -3.64 15.44 0.41
CA GLN A 153 -4.07 14.51 -0.64
C GLN A 153 -4.35 15.26 -1.95
N LEU A 154 -4.96 16.46 -1.87
CA LEU A 154 -5.16 17.34 -3.01
C LEU A 154 -3.82 17.82 -3.62
N HIS A 155 -2.85 18.19 -2.78
CA HIS A 155 -1.52 18.59 -3.24
C HIS A 155 -0.79 17.45 -3.98
N MET A 156 -0.91 16.22 -3.49
CA MET A 156 -0.35 15.04 -4.16
C MET A 156 -1.01 14.76 -5.52
N GLN A 157 -2.33 14.97 -5.65
CA GLN A 157 -3.03 14.82 -6.92
C GLN A 157 -2.61 15.87 -7.96
N ILE A 158 -2.43 17.13 -7.54
CA ILE A 158 -1.92 18.20 -8.42
C ILE A 158 -0.51 17.83 -8.91
N ARG A 159 0.36 17.36 -8.01
CA ARG A 159 1.73 16.98 -8.37
C ARG A 159 1.78 15.80 -9.35
N LEU A 160 0.88 14.82 -9.19
CA LEU A 160 0.74 13.71 -10.14
C LEU A 160 0.26 14.19 -11.51
N ALA A 161 -0.65 15.17 -11.58
CA ALA A 161 -1.10 15.75 -12.84
C ALA A 161 0.03 16.52 -13.55
N GLU A 162 0.81 17.32 -12.81
CA GLU A 162 2.00 18.02 -13.35
C GLU A 162 3.01 17.04 -13.95
N LEU A 163 3.36 15.98 -13.19
CA LEU A 163 4.29 14.94 -13.66
C LEU A 163 3.74 14.20 -14.89
N SER A 164 2.44 13.97 -14.97
CA SER A 164 1.81 13.33 -16.12
C SER A 164 1.89 14.20 -17.39
N GLU A 165 1.78 15.53 -17.26
CA GLU A 165 1.97 16.44 -18.39
C GLU A 165 3.44 16.50 -18.81
N GLU A 166 4.38 16.55 -17.86
CA GLU A 166 5.82 16.51 -18.15
C GLU A 166 6.21 15.26 -18.94
N VAL A 167 5.70 14.08 -18.53
CA VAL A 167 5.90 12.81 -19.27
C VAL A 167 5.30 12.88 -20.67
N SER A 168 4.12 13.49 -20.82
CA SER A 168 3.47 13.64 -22.11
C SER A 168 4.26 14.55 -23.06
N VAL A 169 4.83 15.65 -22.55
CA VAL A 169 5.72 16.54 -23.32
C VAL A 169 7.00 15.81 -23.75
N ILE A 170 7.63 15.07 -22.85
CA ILE A 170 8.84 14.29 -23.15
C ILE A 170 8.55 13.25 -24.25
N LYS A 171 7.40 12.57 -24.18
CA LYS A 171 6.99 11.59 -25.20
C LYS A 171 6.82 12.24 -26.58
N ARG A 172 6.11 13.38 -26.66
CA ARG A 172 5.94 14.13 -27.93
C ARG A 172 7.29 14.57 -28.50
N ASN A 173 8.21 15.03 -27.65
CA ASN A 173 9.55 15.43 -28.08
C ASN A 173 10.35 14.24 -28.60
N LEU A 174 10.25 13.08 -27.96
CA LEU A 174 10.91 11.87 -28.41
C LEU A 174 10.37 11.40 -29.77
N GLU A 175 9.05 11.41 -29.96
CA GLU A 175 8.40 11.09 -31.24
C GLU A 175 8.84 12.05 -32.36
N SER A 176 8.94 13.35 -32.06
CA SER A 176 9.46 14.37 -32.97
C SER A 176 10.91 14.09 -33.37
N VAL A 177 11.79 13.80 -32.41
CA VAL A 177 13.20 13.45 -32.67
C VAL A 177 13.31 12.16 -33.48
N GLN A 178 12.48 11.15 -33.18
CA GLN A 178 12.45 9.92 -33.98
C GLN A 178 12.06 10.18 -35.43
N GLN A 179 11.09 11.07 -35.66
CA GLN A 179 10.67 11.45 -37.00
C GLN A 179 11.75 12.24 -37.75
N GLN A 180 12.38 13.22 -37.10
CA GLN A 180 13.52 13.95 -37.67
C GLN A 180 14.68 13.03 -38.03
N ASN A 181 14.99 12.07 -37.15
CA ASN A 181 16.02 11.08 -37.42
C ASN A 181 15.66 10.18 -38.61
N ALA A 182 14.39 9.79 -38.75
CA ALA A 182 13.92 9.02 -39.90
C ALA A 182 14.06 9.81 -41.21
N GLU A 183 13.75 11.11 -41.21
CA GLU A 183 13.92 12.01 -42.35
C GLU A 183 15.40 12.18 -42.73
N ILE A 184 16.30 12.37 -41.76
CA ILE A 184 17.75 12.43 -41.98
C ILE A 184 18.27 11.13 -42.58
N ILE A 185 17.84 9.97 -42.06
CA ILE A 185 18.21 8.66 -42.60
C ILE A 185 17.73 8.52 -44.06
N GLN A 186 16.52 9.00 -44.40
CA GLN A 186 16.05 9.00 -45.78
C GLN A 186 16.87 9.92 -46.69
N LEU A 187 17.25 11.09 -46.21
CA LEU A 187 18.11 12.03 -46.94
C LEU A 187 19.51 11.45 -47.18
N LEU A 188 20.11 10.82 -46.17
CA LEU A 188 21.43 10.17 -46.28
C LEU A 188 21.40 8.91 -47.16
N LYS A 189 20.24 8.25 -47.29
CA LYS A 189 20.03 7.14 -48.22
C LYS A 189 19.83 7.59 -49.67
N ARG A 190 19.54 8.87 -49.93
CA ARG A 190 19.61 9.42 -51.28
C ARG A 190 21.08 9.60 -51.64
N VAL A 191 21.63 8.59 -52.33
CA VAL A 191 22.90 8.73 -53.06
C VAL A 191 22.78 9.97 -53.95
N PRO A 192 23.78 10.87 -53.99
CA PRO A 192 23.78 11.92 -55.00
C PRO A 192 23.76 11.22 -56.35
N VAL A 193 22.68 11.42 -57.10
CA VAL A 193 22.70 11.18 -58.55
C VAL A 193 23.85 12.04 -59.04
N GLU A 194 24.88 11.41 -59.60
CA GLU A 194 25.81 12.10 -60.48
C GLU A 194 24.93 12.78 -61.54
N GLU A 195 24.71 14.09 -61.39
CA GLU A 195 24.28 14.89 -62.51
C GLU A 195 25.40 14.74 -63.55
N GLU A 196 25.13 13.95 -64.58
CA GLU A 196 25.79 14.06 -65.87
C GLU A 196 25.54 15.48 -66.39
N SER A 197 26.31 16.42 -65.84
CA SER A 197 26.53 17.73 -66.39
C SER A 197 27.41 17.52 -67.62
N GLU A 198 26.77 17.36 -68.77
CA GLU A 198 27.41 17.56 -70.07
C GLU A 198 28.01 18.97 -70.11
N ASP A 199 29.29 19.08 -69.75
CA ASP A 199 30.07 20.30 -69.93
C ASP A 199 30.64 20.29 -71.37
N PRO A 200 30.21 21.16 -72.30
CA PRO A 200 30.53 21.04 -73.72
C PRO A 200 31.91 21.61 -74.08
N VAL A 201 32.82 21.82 -73.12
CA VAL A 201 34.06 22.57 -73.36
C VAL A 201 35.31 21.68 -73.51
N PHE A 202 35.28 20.40 -73.10
CA PHE A 202 36.46 19.52 -73.17
C PHE A 202 36.45 18.44 -74.28
N THR A 203 35.45 18.43 -75.17
CA THR A 203 35.43 17.50 -76.33
C THR A 203 36.21 18.00 -77.56
N ARG A 204 36.85 19.17 -77.51
CA ARG A 204 37.62 19.71 -78.66
C ARG A 204 39.09 19.28 -78.76
N LEU A 205 39.62 18.47 -77.85
CA LEU A 205 41.05 18.10 -77.86
C LEU A 205 41.36 16.63 -78.21
N ARG A 206 40.37 15.85 -78.63
CA ARG A 206 40.56 14.43 -79.03
C ARG A 206 40.12 14.07 -80.45
N LYS A 207 39.91 15.04 -81.34
CA LYS A 207 39.52 14.78 -82.74
C LYS A 207 40.56 15.12 -83.83
N ASP A 208 41.77 15.54 -83.46
CA ASP A 208 42.83 15.88 -84.45
C ASP A 208 44.07 14.96 -84.39
N ARG A 209 43.97 13.77 -83.77
CA ARG A 209 45.11 12.85 -83.65
C ARG A 209 45.00 11.52 -84.39
N GLU A 210 43.96 11.35 -85.21
CA GLU A 210 43.80 10.18 -86.08
C GLU A 210 43.52 10.62 -87.52
N SER A 211 44.49 11.27 -88.17
CA SER A 211 44.54 11.38 -89.64
C SER A 211 45.84 12.05 -90.09
N GLN A 212 46.94 11.31 -90.03
CA GLN A 212 48.04 11.52 -90.97
C GLN A 212 48.46 10.17 -91.57
N PRO A 213 48.31 9.97 -92.90
CA PRO A 213 48.84 8.79 -93.56
C PRO A 213 50.36 8.95 -93.73
N TYR A 214 51.13 8.02 -93.16
CA TYR A 214 52.53 7.86 -93.50
C TYR A 214 52.63 7.31 -94.93
N HIS A 215 52.95 8.19 -95.88
CA HIS A 215 53.48 7.78 -97.18
C HIS A 215 55.00 7.61 -97.07
N PHE A 216 55.48 6.38 -97.02
CA PHE A 216 56.81 6.06 -97.53
C PHE A 216 56.69 5.67 -98.99
N ARG A 217 57.18 6.52 -99.90
CA ARG A 217 57.60 6.10 -101.23
C ARG A 217 59.11 5.84 -101.20
N LYS A 218 59.48 4.84 -102.01
CA LYS A 218 60.82 4.30 -102.30
C LYS A 218 61.90 5.35 -102.46
#